data_AF-A0A091AN18-F1
#
_entry.id   AF-A0A091AN18-F1
#
_cell.length_a   1.000
_cell.length_b   1.000
_cell.length_c   1.000
_cell.angle_alpha   90.00
_cell.angle_beta   90.00
_cell.angle_gamma   90.00
#
_symmetry.space_group_name_H-M   'P 1'
#
loop_
_entity.id
_entity.type
_entity.pdbx_description
1 polymer ?
#
loop_
_entity_poly.entity_id
_entity_poly.type
_entity_poly.pdbx_seq_one_letter_code
_entity_poly.pdbx_strand_id
1 'polypeptide(L)'
;MGSYTDFTERTVDYNKLLNDFKQLLKANGLKFTIQREVILEMLYNSDEHLTPEALHHLIQEKHPDLNTGIATVYRTLSLLEDSDMVTSLSFGAQGKKYELGAKDHHDHLICTQCGNITEFVDEEIEER
;
A
#
# COMPACT_ATOMS: atom_id res chain seq x y z
N MET A 1 -26.56 -3.27 23.70
CA MET A 1 -25.69 -4.43 23.42
C MET A 1 -24.75 -3.98 22.31
N GLY A 2 -23.52 -3.60 22.64
CA GLY A 2 -22.60 -3.02 21.65
C GLY A 2 -22.21 -4.08 20.63
N SER A 3 -22.53 -3.83 19.35
CA SER A 3 -21.96 -4.58 18.24
C SER A 3 -20.48 -4.25 18.18
N TYR A 4 -19.65 -5.20 18.60
CA TYR A 4 -18.23 -5.21 18.23
C TYR A 4 -18.18 -5.45 16.73
N THR A 5 -18.11 -4.38 15.95
CA THR A 5 -17.64 -4.45 14.56
C THR A 5 -16.14 -4.71 14.63
N ASP A 6 -15.76 -5.90 14.23
CA ASP A 6 -14.36 -6.27 14.01
C ASP A 6 -13.91 -5.56 12.73
N PHE A 7 -13.27 -4.40 12.86
CA PHE A 7 -12.84 -3.53 11.75
C PHE A 7 -11.55 -4.05 11.06
N THR A 8 -11.30 -5.36 11.08
CA THR A 8 -10.07 -5.95 10.52
C THR A 8 -10.25 -6.50 9.10
N GLU A 9 -11.44 -6.37 8.50
CA GLU A 9 -11.67 -6.83 7.14
C GLU A 9 -10.97 -5.93 6.11
N ARG A 10 -9.88 -6.45 5.53
CA ARG A 10 -9.22 -5.83 4.39
C ARG A 10 -10.20 -5.86 3.20
N THR A 11 -10.57 -4.69 2.70
CA THR A 11 -11.54 -4.57 1.59
C THR A 11 -10.93 -4.93 0.23
N VAL A 12 -9.60 -5.05 0.15
CA VAL A 12 -8.87 -5.36 -1.08
C VAL A 12 -8.19 -6.72 -0.99
N ASP A 13 -8.47 -7.61 -1.94
CA ASP A 13 -7.75 -8.89 -2.09
C ASP A 13 -6.26 -8.65 -2.40
N TYR A 14 -5.37 -9.34 -1.67
CA TYR A 14 -3.93 -9.20 -1.85
C TYR A 14 -3.45 -9.52 -3.27
N ASN A 15 -4.04 -10.51 -3.95
CA ASN A 15 -3.62 -10.85 -5.31
C ASN A 15 -3.98 -9.76 -6.31
N LYS A 16 -5.15 -9.12 -6.15
CA LYS A 16 -5.54 -7.94 -6.92
C LYS A 16 -4.56 -6.80 -6.69
N LEU A 17 -4.30 -6.44 -5.43
CA LEU A 17 -3.34 -5.39 -5.07
C LEU A 17 -1.94 -5.65 -5.66
N LEU A 18 -1.46 -6.89 -5.56
CA LEU A 18 -0.18 -7.31 -6.10
C LEU A 18 -0.11 -7.19 -7.63
N ASN A 19 -1.21 -7.51 -8.31
CA ASN A 19 -1.30 -7.37 -9.76
C ASN A 19 -1.30 -5.89 -10.18
N ASP A 20 -2.02 -5.04 -9.47
CA ASP A 20 -2.07 -3.60 -9.72
C ASP A 20 -0.69 -2.97 -9.49
N PHE A 21 0.01 -3.37 -8.43
CA PHE A 21 1.39 -2.95 -8.18
C PHE A 21 2.37 -3.40 -9.28
N LYS A 22 2.21 -4.61 -9.82
CA LYS A 22 3.01 -5.08 -10.98
C LYS A 22 2.74 -4.23 -12.23
N GLN A 23 1.49 -3.83 -12.47
CA GLN A 23 1.14 -2.95 -13.58
C GLN A 23 1.74 -1.55 -13.39
N LEU A 24 1.64 -0.97 -12.19
CA LEU A 24 2.24 0.31 -11.83
C LEU A 24 3.75 0.33 -12.09
N LEU A 25 4.46 -0.71 -11.64
CA LEU A 25 5.90 -0.84 -11.88
C LEU A 25 6.21 -0.90 -13.37
N LYS A 26 5.46 -1.69 -14.13
CA LYS A 26 5.62 -1.81 -15.59
C LYS A 26 5.39 -0.46 -16.30
N ALA A 27 4.35 0.28 -15.92
CA ALA A 27 4.05 1.61 -16.47
C ALA A 27 5.18 2.61 -16.21
N ASN A 28 5.88 2.48 -15.07
CA ASN A 28 7.02 3.31 -14.70
C ASN A 28 8.38 2.77 -15.19
N GLY A 29 8.41 1.70 -16.00
CA GLY A 29 9.66 1.10 -16.48
C GLY A 29 10.49 0.42 -15.39
N LEU A 30 9.87 0.09 -14.25
CA LEU A 30 10.50 -0.52 -13.09
C LEU A 30 10.27 -2.04 -13.07
N LYS A 31 11.26 -2.79 -12.60
CA LYS A 31 11.14 -4.25 -12.43
C LYS A 31 10.39 -4.61 -11.16
N PHE A 32 9.54 -5.63 -11.21
CA PHE A 32 9.05 -6.29 -10.01
C PHE A 32 10.17 -7.11 -9.36
N THR A 33 10.36 -6.96 -8.04
CA THR A 33 11.38 -7.68 -7.27
C THR A 33 10.80 -8.13 -5.94
N ILE A 34 11.38 -9.16 -5.32
CA ILE A 34 10.95 -9.68 -4.02
C ILE A 34 11.02 -8.62 -2.90
N GLN A 35 11.97 -7.68 -2.96
CA GLN A 35 12.04 -6.57 -1.99
C GLN A 35 10.80 -5.68 -2.07
N ARG A 36 10.34 -5.39 -3.29
CA ARG A 36 9.16 -4.55 -3.52
C ARG A 36 7.88 -5.27 -3.11
N GLU A 37 7.81 -6.57 -3.37
CA GLU A 37 6.72 -7.44 -2.92
C GLU A 37 6.61 -7.44 -1.40
N VAL A 38 7.73 -7.68 -0.70
CA VAL A 38 7.77 -7.68 0.77
C VAL A 38 7.39 -6.31 1.35
N ILE A 39 7.80 -5.20 0.72
CA ILE A 39 7.35 -3.86 1.14
C ILE A 39 5.82 -3.75 1.07
N LEU A 40 5.21 -4.18 -0.04
CA LEU A 40 3.76 -4.16 -0.22
C LEU A 40 3.05 -5.10 0.77
N GLU A 41 3.55 -6.31 0.95
CA GLU A 41 3.03 -7.32 1.88
C GLU A 41 3.05 -6.81 3.32
N MET A 42 4.13 -6.14 3.73
CA MET A 42 4.26 -5.60 5.07
C MET A 42 3.29 -4.45 5.34
N LEU A 43 3.02 -3.60 4.33
CA LEU A 43 1.99 -2.56 4.42
C LEU A 43 0.58 -3.18 4.44
N TYR A 44 0.35 -4.20 3.62
CA TYR A 44 -0.92 -4.92 3.55
C TYR A 44 -1.27 -5.62 4.87
N ASN A 45 -0.27 -6.16 5.58
CA ASN A 45 -0.48 -6.86 6.84
C ASN A 45 -0.34 -5.96 8.08
N SER A 46 -0.10 -4.66 7.92
CA SER A 46 0.04 -3.72 9.04
C SER A 46 -1.24 -2.93 9.27
N ASP A 47 -1.72 -2.89 10.50
CA ASP A 47 -2.85 -2.06 10.92
C ASP A 47 -2.39 -0.65 11.36
N GLU A 48 -1.08 -0.43 11.48
CA GLU A 48 -0.47 0.81 11.95
C GLU A 48 0.10 1.67 10.82
N HIS A 49 0.19 2.98 11.01
CA HIS A 49 0.95 3.85 10.13
C HIS A 49 2.46 3.72 10.39
N LEU A 50 3.19 3.26 9.39
CA LEU A 50 4.63 2.99 9.50
C LEU A 50 5.46 4.12 8.90
N THR A 51 6.52 4.54 9.60
CA THR A 51 7.57 5.35 8.96
C THR A 51 8.40 4.46 8.02
N PRO A 52 9.10 5.03 7.02
CA PRO A 52 10.04 4.28 6.19
C PRO A 52 11.09 3.53 7.02
N GLU A 53 11.58 4.12 8.11
CA GLU A 53 12.55 3.51 9.02
C GLU A 53 11.95 2.32 9.77
N ALA A 54 10.72 2.47 10.29
CA ALA A 54 10.02 1.40 10.98
C ALA A 54 9.77 0.23 10.02
N LEU A 55 9.24 0.51 8.83
CA LEU A 55 9.00 -0.50 7.80
C LEU A 55 10.29 -1.23 7.41
N HIS A 56 11.38 -0.49 7.19
CA HIS A 56 12.68 -1.09 6.92
C HIS A 56 13.17 -2.00 8.06
N HIS A 57 13.04 -1.55 9.31
CA HIS A 57 13.41 -2.35 10.47
C HIS A 57 12.60 -3.65 10.56
N LEU A 58 11.27 -3.55 10.39
CA LEU A 58 10.39 -4.71 10.36
C LEU A 58 10.75 -5.70 9.24
N ILE A 59 11.13 -5.21 8.05
CA ILE A 59 11.59 -6.07 6.95
C ILE A 59 12.88 -6.80 7.33
N GLN A 60 13.83 -6.11 7.96
CA GLN A 60 15.08 -6.73 8.42
C GLN A 60 14.85 -7.78 9.50
N GLU A 61 13.87 -7.57 10.38
CA GLU A 61 13.50 -8.53 11.42
C GLU A 61 12.83 -9.78 10.85
N LYS A 62 11.86 -9.61 9.94
CA LYS A 62 11.08 -10.73 9.37
C LYS A 62 11.78 -11.45 8.22
N HIS A 63 12.63 -10.75 7.47
CA HIS A 63 13.34 -11.26 6.30
C HIS A 63 14.84 -10.91 6.37
N PRO A 64 15.59 -11.45 7.35
CA PRO A 64 16.98 -11.08 7.59
C PRO A 64 17.92 -11.39 6.41
N ASP A 65 17.60 -12.42 5.61
CA ASP A 65 18.36 -12.79 4.41
C ASP A 65 18.05 -11.89 3.20
N LEU A 66 16.97 -11.11 3.28
CA LEU A 66 16.55 -10.21 2.22
C LEU A 66 17.24 -8.85 2.38
N ASN A 67 18.24 -8.60 1.55
CA ASN A 67 18.93 -7.32 1.52
C ASN A 67 18.05 -6.22 0.88
N THR A 68 17.17 -5.63 1.69
CA THR A 68 16.34 -4.47 1.32
C THR A 68 16.96 -3.22 1.91
N GLY A 69 17.66 -2.43 1.09
CA GLY A 69 18.20 -1.15 1.54
C GLY A 69 17.09 -0.11 1.77
N ILE A 70 17.29 0.77 2.76
CA ILE A 70 16.37 1.87 3.10
C ILE A 70 15.95 2.72 1.89
N ALA A 71 16.87 2.98 0.95
CA ALA A 71 16.56 3.74 -0.27
C ALA A 71 15.53 3.03 -1.18
N THR A 72 15.47 1.69 -1.16
CA THR A 72 14.44 0.93 -1.88
C THR A 72 13.08 1.07 -1.20
N VAL A 73 13.04 1.11 0.13
CA VAL A 73 11.81 1.36 0.90
C VAL A 73 11.25 2.73 0.53
N TYR A 74 12.06 3.78 0.64
CA TYR A 74 11.66 5.15 0.28
C TYR A 74 11.14 5.25 -1.15
N ARG A 75 11.89 4.77 -2.15
CA ARG A 75 11.45 4.84 -3.56
C ARG A 75 10.17 4.06 -3.83
N THR A 76 9.96 2.95 -3.12
CA THR A 76 8.75 2.14 -3.29
C THR A 76 7.55 2.82 -2.63
N LEU A 77 7.72 3.37 -1.43
CA LEU A 77 6.69 4.15 -0.75
C LEU A 77 6.29 5.40 -1.54
N SER A 78 7.26 6.15 -2.09
CA SER A 78 6.96 7.30 -2.95
C SER A 78 6.19 6.88 -4.21
N LEU A 79 6.59 5.79 -4.86
CA LEU A 79 5.87 5.29 -6.05
C LEU A 79 4.43 4.89 -5.72
N LEU A 80 4.22 4.20 -4.60
CA LEU A 80 2.89 3.80 -4.16
C LEU A 80 2.05 5.04 -3.82
N GLU A 81 2.64 6.03 -3.14
CA GLU A 81 1.98 7.28 -2.75
C GLU A 81 1.58 8.11 -3.97
N ASP A 82 2.47 8.22 -4.96
CA ASP A 82 2.21 8.91 -6.23
C ASP A 82 1.11 8.22 -7.08
N SER A 83 0.73 7.00 -6.73
CA SER A 83 -0.31 6.20 -7.40
C SER A 83 -1.57 6.01 -6.56
N ASP A 84 -1.66 6.71 -5.43
CA ASP A 84 -2.72 6.62 -4.43
C ASP A 84 -2.91 5.23 -3.78
N MET A 85 -2.09 4.22 -4.12
CA MET A 85 -2.14 2.89 -3.49
C MET A 85 -1.81 2.90 -1.98
N VAL A 86 -1.09 3.93 -1.51
CA VAL A 86 -0.81 4.16 -0.09
C VAL A 86 -1.05 5.62 0.23
N THR A 87 -1.60 5.89 1.40
CA THR A 87 -1.76 7.25 1.92
C THR A 87 -0.65 7.54 2.93
N SER A 88 -0.33 8.83 3.11
CA SER A 88 0.64 9.24 4.12
C SER A 88 0.16 10.41 4.97
N LEU A 89 0.55 10.38 6.24
CA LEU A 89 0.37 11.48 7.19
C LEU A 89 1.72 12.12 7.48
N SER A 90 1.82 13.44 7.30
CA SER A 90 3.04 14.19 7.58
C SER A 90 2.97 14.82 8.98
N PHE A 91 3.89 14.44 9.85
CA PHE A 91 3.96 14.93 11.24
C PHE A 91 5.11 15.95 11.45
N GLY A 92 5.29 16.86 10.49
CA GLY A 92 6.34 17.89 10.55
C GLY A 92 7.73 17.28 10.79
N ALA A 93 8.35 17.58 11.93
CA ALA A 93 9.68 17.08 12.29
C ALA A 93 9.75 15.55 12.50
N GLN A 94 8.63 14.86 12.68
CA GLN A 94 8.58 13.41 12.91
C GLN A 94 8.53 12.58 11.60
N GLY A 95 8.52 13.24 10.44
CA GLY A 95 8.50 12.59 9.13
C GLY A 95 7.11 12.15 8.66
N LYS A 96 7.09 11.39 7.56
CA LYS A 96 5.89 10.79 7.00
C LYS A 96 5.65 9.40 7.60
N LYS A 97 4.39 9.08 7.88
CA LYS A 97 3.94 7.72 8.15
C LYS A 97 2.99 7.28 7.06
N TYR A 98 3.11 6.02 6.63
CA TYR A 98 2.40 5.44 5.50
C TYR A 98 1.43 4.37 5.98
N GLU A 99 0.26 4.30 5.33
CA GLU A 99 -0.64 3.16 5.43
C GLU A 99 -1.17 2.76 4.05
N LEU A 100 -1.67 1.54 3.93
CA LEU A 100 -2.32 1.11 2.70
C LEU A 100 -3.66 1.86 2.55
N GLY A 101 -3.95 2.40 1.36
CA GLY A 101 -5.22 3.08 1.05
C GLY A 101 -6.46 2.17 1.12
N ALA A 102 -6.25 0.86 1.30
CA ALA A 102 -7.30 -0.17 1.39
C ALA A 102 -7.99 -0.30 2.77
N LYS A 103 -8.05 0.77 3.57
CA LYS A 103 -8.83 0.79 4.83
C LYS A 103 -10.10 1.63 4.61
N ASP A 104 -11.23 0.93 4.54
CA ASP A 104 -12.61 1.37 4.28
C ASP A 104 -12.88 2.26 3.04
N HIS A 105 -13.56 1.61 2.06
CA HIS A 105 -14.29 2.06 0.87
C HIS A 105 -13.58 2.95 -0.17
N HIS A 106 -12.71 2.35 -0.99
CA HIS A 106 -12.37 2.90 -2.30
C HIS A 106 -12.45 1.81 -3.39
N ASP A 107 -13.39 1.99 -4.33
CA ASP A 107 -13.37 1.27 -5.59
C ASP A 107 -12.27 1.84 -6.49
N HIS A 108 -11.52 0.95 -7.13
CA HIS A 108 -10.39 1.32 -7.98
C HIS A 108 -10.78 1.23 -9.46
N LEU A 109 -10.83 2.37 -10.14
CA LEU A 109 -10.93 2.43 -11.60
C LEU A 109 -9.53 2.32 -12.22
N ILE A 110 -9.27 1.23 -12.95
CA ILE A 110 -8.02 1.03 -13.66
C ILE A 110 -8.21 1.41 -15.13
N CYS A 111 -7.50 2.43 -15.59
CA CYS A 111 -7.45 2.74 -17.01
C CYS A 111 -6.68 1.65 -17.76
N THR A 112 -7.36 0.87 -18.61
CA THR A 112 -6.74 -0.21 -19.41
C THR A 112 -5.76 0.28 -20.47
N GLN A 113 -5.70 1.59 -20.71
CA GLN A 113 -4.83 2.20 -21.72
C GLN A 113 -3.53 2.77 -21.12
N CYS A 114 -3.57 3.38 -19.93
CA CYS A 114 -2.38 3.99 -19.31
C CYS A 114 -2.04 3.43 -17.93
N GLY A 115 -2.88 2.58 -17.35
CA GLY A 115 -2.69 2.01 -16.01
C GLY A 115 -2.93 3.00 -14.88
N ASN A 116 -3.46 4.21 -15.17
CA ASN A 116 -3.80 5.17 -14.13
C ASN A 116 -4.92 4.60 -13.26
N ILE A 117 -4.69 4.61 -11.95
CA ILE A 117 -5.64 4.15 -10.94
C ILE A 117 -6.30 5.41 -10.40
N THR A 118 -7.62 5.42 -10.33
CA THR A 118 -8.37 6.52 -9.71
C THR A 118 -9.32 5.93 -8.69
N GLU A 119 -9.17 6.38 -7.45
CA GLU A 119 -10.04 6.04 -6.35
C GLU A 119 -11.35 6.83 -6.48
N PHE A 120 -12.47 6.15 -6.29
CA PHE A 120 -13.75 6.82 -6.10
C PHE A 120 -14.53 6.16 -4.97
N VAL A 121 -15.39 6.96 -4.34
CA VAL A 121 -16.36 6.54 -3.34
C VAL A 121 -17.73 6.80 -3.95
N ASP A 122 -18.54 5.75 -4.10
CA ASP A 122 -19.92 5.87 -4.54
C ASP A 122 -20.85 5.32 -3.46
N GLU A 123 -21.46 6.22 -2.69
CA GLU A 123 -22.40 5.88 -1.60
C GLU A 123 -23.67 5.19 -2.12
N GLU A 124 -24.01 5.29 -3.41
CA GLU A 124 -25.22 4.67 -4.01
C GLU A 124 -25.01 3.19 -4.40
N ILE A 125 -23.77 2.74 -4.56
CA ILE A 125 -23.43 1.34 -4.87
C ILE A 125 -23.42 0.47 -3.59
N GLU A 126 -23.10 1.05 -2.44
CA GLU A 126 -22.96 0.36 -1.15
C GLU A 126 -24.30 -0.03 -0.49
N GLU A 127 -25.43 0.52 -0.95
CA GLU A 127 -26.77 0.19 -0.43
C GLU A 127 -27.49 -0.95 -1.19
N ARG A 128 -26.80 -1.76 -2.01
CA ARG A 128 -27.44 -2.86 -2.77
C ARG A 128 -26.86 -4.25 -2.56
#